data_AF-A0A936WUL7-F1
#
_entry.id   AF-A0A936WUL7-F1
#
_cell.length_a   1.000
_cell.length_b   1.000
_cell.length_c   1.000
_cell.angle_alpha   90.00
_cell.angle_beta   90.00
_cell.angle_gamma   90.00
#
_symmetry.space_group_name_H-M   'P 1'
#
loop_
_entity.id
_entity.type
_entity.pdbx_description
1 polymer ?
#
loop_
_entity_poly.entity_id
_entity_poly.type
_entity_poly.pdbx_seq_one_letter_code
_entity_poly.pdbx_strand_id
1 'polypeptide(L)'
;MDDPYKAFLSSQTVATTANNVIYMSFVVRVAAAANTVTANSSTRTVLSLSNSGSNSYMNFFIGNNGSGANNLKFGISKASTTNATFSTTDFTFGTTYLIVIKYVYASGSNNDKMYLFVNPVISSSAPLVTSAAASITTGTDLANTLNTVMFTQNSAASAASIDAIKVAYAKTASSSTFAANDAAAWMALAPYNGSLPVTFGTVNATAKGKAVQIDWTSYTEINVKQYEVERSEDAQHFTSVANVSAKNATGVNAYSVTDVTARGSVNFYRIKSVDMDGKVAYSAVVKAVIENATAAADLTVYPNPVKGSQVAVQVANLASGNYAVQLYSANGQQVYNQSMVYSGGRSSQSVQLPAGTKAGVYYLVVSGNNVKMTRSLVIE
;
A
#
# COMPACT_ATOMS: atom_id res chain seq x y z
N MET A 1 -1.33 8.39 -17.77
CA MET A 1 -0.21 8.04 -18.67
C MET A 1 0.95 7.81 -17.74
N ASP A 2 1.26 6.54 -17.48
CA ASP A 2 2.24 6.15 -16.46
C ASP A 2 3.64 6.62 -16.87
N ASP A 3 4.37 7.20 -15.93
CA ASP A 3 5.75 7.64 -16.12
C ASP A 3 6.64 6.42 -16.44
N PRO A 4 7.22 6.34 -17.64
CA PRO A 4 8.03 5.18 -18.05
C PRO A 4 9.42 5.14 -17.37
N TYR A 5 9.74 6.11 -16.50
CA TYR A 5 11.05 6.25 -15.88
C TYR A 5 11.00 6.01 -14.36
N LYS A 6 11.70 4.97 -13.90
CA LYS A 6 12.02 4.79 -12.48
C LYS A 6 13.52 5.08 -12.29
N ALA A 7 13.85 6.22 -11.68
CA ALA A 7 15.20 6.58 -11.25
C ALA A 7 15.56 5.92 -9.90
N PHE A 8 16.80 6.05 -9.45
CA PHE A 8 17.20 5.58 -8.13
C PHE A 8 16.83 6.58 -7.02
N LEU A 9 16.51 6.09 -5.82
CA LEU A 9 16.14 6.89 -4.62
C LEU A 9 17.17 7.96 -4.20
N SER A 10 18.40 7.79 -4.65
CA SER A 10 19.46 8.79 -4.64
C SER A 10 20.21 8.64 -5.96
N SER A 11 20.94 9.67 -6.41
CA SER A 11 21.88 9.52 -7.52
C SER A 11 23.03 8.58 -7.11
N GLN A 12 22.75 7.28 -7.03
CA GLN A 12 23.79 6.27 -7.05
C GLN A 12 24.30 6.23 -8.49
N THR A 13 25.30 7.07 -8.73
CA THR A 13 26.12 6.97 -9.92
C THR A 13 26.89 5.66 -9.84
N VAL A 14 26.52 4.68 -10.65
CA VAL A 14 27.41 3.53 -10.86
C VAL A 14 28.56 4.03 -11.71
N ALA A 15 29.74 4.15 -11.11
CA ALA A 15 30.95 4.50 -11.84
C ALA A 15 31.23 3.38 -12.87
N THR A 16 31.35 3.73 -14.15
CA THR A 16 31.60 2.79 -15.25
C THR A 16 33.08 2.56 -15.49
N THR A 17 33.83 2.39 -14.40
CA THR A 17 35.28 2.16 -14.46
C THR A 17 35.59 0.70 -14.78
N ALA A 18 36.74 0.48 -15.42
CA ALA A 18 37.25 -0.87 -15.70
C ALA A 18 37.22 -1.76 -14.44
N ASN A 19 36.93 -3.05 -14.66
CA ASN A 19 36.78 -4.06 -13.63
C ASN A 19 35.49 -3.93 -12.80
N ASN A 20 34.49 -3.16 -13.22
CA ASN A 20 33.16 -3.22 -12.58
C ASN A 20 32.28 -4.29 -13.22
N VAL A 21 31.32 -4.80 -12.46
CA VAL A 21 30.27 -5.70 -12.96
C VAL A 21 28.92 -5.17 -12.51
N ILE A 22 27.95 -5.12 -13.43
CA ILE A 22 26.57 -4.79 -13.12
C ILE A 22 25.70 -6.00 -13.42
N TYR A 23 24.80 -6.29 -12.48
CA TYR A 23 23.73 -7.25 -12.65
C TYR A 23 22.38 -6.54 -12.65
N MET A 24 21.53 -6.89 -13.60
CA MET A 24 20.11 -6.57 -13.58
C MET A 24 19.32 -7.88 -13.62
N SER A 25 18.42 -8.09 -12.68
CA SER A 25 17.51 -9.25 -12.68
C SER A 25 16.07 -8.83 -12.52
N PHE A 26 15.16 -9.61 -13.10
CA PHE A 26 13.72 -9.39 -13.05
C PHE A 26 12.98 -10.66 -13.49
N VAL A 27 11.72 -10.79 -13.11
CA VAL A 27 10.83 -11.81 -13.68
C VAL A 27 10.02 -11.21 -14.81
N VAL A 28 9.82 -11.98 -15.89
CA VAL A 28 9.03 -11.56 -17.05
C VAL A 28 8.08 -12.66 -17.45
N ARG A 29 6.85 -12.29 -17.79
CA ARG A 29 5.87 -13.15 -18.46
C ARG A 29 5.38 -12.45 -19.71
N VAL A 30 5.57 -13.08 -20.86
CA VAL A 30 5.22 -12.50 -22.17
C VAL A 30 4.01 -13.23 -22.72
N ALA A 31 2.89 -12.53 -22.89
CA ALA A 31 1.66 -13.10 -23.46
C ALA A 31 1.68 -13.07 -25.00
N ALA A 32 2.30 -12.05 -25.60
CA ALA A 32 2.49 -11.90 -27.04
C ALA A 32 3.66 -10.96 -27.34
N ALA A 33 4.27 -11.10 -28.52
CA ALA A 33 5.31 -10.19 -29.01
C ALA A 33 5.19 -9.98 -30.52
N ALA A 34 5.57 -8.79 -31.00
CA ALA A 34 5.57 -8.44 -32.41
C ALA A 34 6.44 -9.40 -33.24
N ASN A 35 5.96 -9.76 -34.44
CA ASN A 35 6.67 -10.66 -35.35
C ASN A 35 7.95 -10.00 -35.90
N THR A 36 8.98 -10.85 -36.07
CA THR A 36 10.27 -10.59 -36.71
C THR A 36 11.41 -10.26 -35.74
N VAL A 37 12.14 -11.31 -35.35
CA VAL A 37 13.47 -11.23 -34.72
C VAL A 37 14.51 -11.34 -35.81
N THR A 38 15.04 -10.21 -36.27
CA THR A 38 16.33 -10.20 -36.97
C THR A 38 17.29 -9.33 -36.18
N ALA A 39 18.59 -9.58 -36.28
CA ALA A 39 19.62 -8.79 -35.58
C ALA A 39 19.60 -7.28 -35.91
N ASN A 40 18.75 -6.86 -36.86
CA ASN A 40 18.61 -5.49 -37.36
C ASN A 40 17.13 -5.06 -37.48
N SER A 41 16.18 -5.79 -36.87
CA SER A 41 14.77 -5.36 -36.84
C SER A 41 14.57 -4.32 -35.74
N SER A 42 13.79 -3.28 -36.01
CA SER A 42 13.41 -2.21 -35.07
C SER A 42 12.49 -2.66 -33.92
N THR A 43 12.70 -3.87 -33.38
CA THR A 43 12.08 -4.33 -32.14
C THR A 43 12.65 -3.47 -31.02
N ARG A 44 11.87 -2.52 -30.51
CA ARG A 44 12.36 -1.58 -29.50
C ARG A 44 12.49 -2.28 -28.15
N THR A 45 13.43 -1.77 -27.36
CA THR A 45 13.74 -2.20 -26.00
C THR A 45 12.49 -2.29 -25.14
N VAL A 46 12.46 -3.22 -24.19
CA VAL A 46 11.36 -3.35 -23.22
C VAL A 46 11.79 -2.80 -21.87
N LEU A 47 13.04 -3.07 -21.50
CA LEU A 47 13.67 -2.63 -20.26
C LEU A 47 15.12 -2.25 -20.56
N SER A 48 15.64 -1.21 -19.93
CA SER A 48 17.04 -0.80 -20.08
C SER A 48 17.56 -0.10 -18.84
N LEU A 49 18.88 -0.10 -18.67
CA LEU A 49 19.55 0.83 -17.77
C LEU A 49 20.02 2.05 -18.56
N SER A 50 19.84 3.23 -18.01
CA SER A 50 20.01 4.46 -18.75
C SER A 50 20.82 5.48 -17.93
N ASN A 51 21.46 6.41 -18.63
CA ASN A 51 22.08 7.60 -18.04
C ASN A 51 21.16 8.85 -18.05
N SER A 52 20.10 8.81 -18.87
CA SER A 52 19.18 9.92 -19.15
C SER A 52 17.99 9.41 -19.97
N GLY A 53 16.81 10.02 -19.85
CA GLY A 53 15.60 9.55 -20.56
C GLY A 53 15.69 9.42 -22.10
N SER A 54 16.77 9.85 -22.74
CA SER A 54 16.98 9.75 -24.19
C SER A 54 17.99 8.69 -24.63
N ASN A 55 18.83 8.17 -23.74
CA ASN A 55 19.84 7.16 -24.08
C ASN A 55 19.56 5.85 -23.34
N SER A 56 19.74 4.71 -24.00
CA SER A 56 19.42 3.39 -23.44
C SER A 56 20.62 2.45 -23.54
N TYR A 57 21.01 1.90 -22.40
CA TYR A 57 22.13 0.98 -22.27
C TYR A 57 21.69 -0.30 -21.55
N MET A 58 22.50 -1.35 -21.63
CA MET A 58 22.14 -2.67 -21.08
C MET A 58 20.70 -3.07 -21.40
N ASN A 59 20.37 -2.97 -22.69
CA ASN A 59 19.01 -3.07 -23.16
C ASN A 59 18.54 -4.52 -23.15
N PHE A 60 17.27 -4.74 -22.81
CA PHE A 60 16.57 -6.02 -22.90
C PHE A 60 15.46 -5.93 -23.95
N PHE A 61 15.38 -6.96 -24.78
CA PHE A 61 14.45 -7.07 -25.89
C PHE A 61 13.60 -8.32 -25.75
N ILE A 62 12.36 -8.20 -26.20
CA ILE A 62 11.43 -9.31 -26.40
C ILE A 62 11.18 -9.41 -27.89
N GLY A 63 11.31 -10.62 -28.43
CA GLY A 63 11.15 -10.89 -29.85
C GLY A 63 10.32 -12.13 -30.13
N ASN A 64 9.79 -12.22 -31.34
CA ASN A 64 9.13 -13.41 -31.87
C ASN A 64 9.73 -13.88 -33.21
N ASN A 65 10.19 -15.14 -33.27
CA ASN A 65 10.82 -15.76 -34.45
C ASN A 65 9.82 -16.39 -35.47
N GLY A 66 8.50 -16.22 -35.31
CA GLY A 66 7.53 -16.74 -36.28
C GLY A 66 6.11 -16.87 -35.74
N SER A 67 5.27 -17.71 -36.34
CA SER A 67 3.93 -18.04 -35.84
C SER A 67 3.94 -19.41 -35.14
N GLY A 68 3.79 -19.44 -33.81
CA GLY A 68 3.80 -20.66 -32.99
C GLY A 68 3.73 -20.35 -31.49
N ALA A 69 3.67 -21.38 -30.64
CA ALA A 69 3.66 -21.23 -29.18
C ALA A 69 5.07 -21.11 -28.55
N ASN A 70 6.09 -21.60 -29.26
CA ASN A 70 7.50 -21.70 -28.81
C ASN A 70 8.44 -20.93 -29.74
N ASN A 71 8.26 -19.62 -29.81
CA ASN A 71 8.93 -18.71 -30.74
C ASN A 71 9.35 -17.40 -30.03
N LEU A 72 9.17 -17.32 -28.71
CA LEU A 72 9.60 -16.20 -27.90
C LEU A 72 11.13 -16.17 -27.81
N LYS A 73 11.73 -15.01 -28.06
CA LYS A 73 13.16 -14.76 -27.93
C LYS A 73 13.39 -13.64 -26.94
N PHE A 74 14.48 -13.75 -26.18
CA PHE A 74 14.98 -12.67 -25.36
C PHE A 74 16.30 -12.17 -25.93
N GLY A 75 16.47 -10.85 -25.98
CA GLY A 75 17.66 -10.24 -26.57
C GLY A 75 18.28 -9.18 -25.69
N ILE A 76 19.55 -8.88 -25.97
CA ILE A 76 20.32 -7.84 -25.28
C ILE A 76 21.07 -6.95 -26.25
N SER A 77 21.37 -5.71 -25.84
CA SER A 77 22.34 -4.86 -26.53
C SER A 77 23.06 -3.94 -25.53
N LYS A 78 24.29 -3.50 -25.85
CA LYS A 78 25.05 -2.60 -24.98
C LYS A 78 24.54 -1.15 -25.04
N ALA A 79 24.29 -0.61 -26.23
CA ALA A 79 23.92 0.79 -26.46
C ALA A 79 22.97 1.04 -27.65
N SER A 80 22.58 0.01 -28.40
CA SER A 80 21.72 0.17 -29.59
C SER A 80 20.28 -0.22 -29.31
N THR A 81 19.31 0.58 -29.72
CA THR A 81 17.88 0.26 -29.60
C THR A 81 17.31 -0.52 -30.79
N THR A 82 18.16 -0.84 -31.77
CA THR A 82 17.76 -1.51 -33.03
C THR A 82 18.55 -2.78 -33.32
N ASN A 83 19.73 -2.95 -32.73
CA ASN A 83 20.64 -4.06 -33.03
C ASN A 83 20.83 -4.93 -31.79
N ALA A 84 19.88 -5.84 -31.54
CA ALA A 84 19.90 -6.75 -30.41
C ALA A 84 20.50 -8.10 -30.79
N THR A 85 21.27 -8.68 -29.86
CA THR A 85 21.71 -10.07 -29.91
C THR A 85 20.71 -10.92 -29.14
N PHE A 86 20.00 -11.82 -29.84
CA PHE A 86 18.95 -12.65 -29.27
C PHE A 86 19.44 -14.02 -28.80
N SER A 87 18.65 -14.65 -27.94
CA SER A 87 18.88 -16.00 -27.44
C SER A 87 18.93 -17.03 -28.56
N THR A 88 19.84 -18.00 -28.45
CA THR A 88 19.93 -19.08 -29.44
C THR A 88 18.73 -20.03 -29.37
N THR A 89 18.18 -20.24 -28.18
CA THR A 89 16.97 -21.05 -27.94
C THR A 89 15.68 -20.22 -28.02
N ASP A 90 14.58 -20.88 -28.39
CA ASP A 90 13.23 -20.34 -28.34
C ASP A 90 12.59 -20.65 -26.98
N PHE A 91 11.71 -19.77 -26.54
CA PHE A 91 10.95 -19.86 -25.29
C PHE A 91 9.44 -19.89 -25.58
N THR A 92 8.66 -20.17 -24.55
CA THR A 92 7.21 -20.34 -24.63
C THR A 92 6.48 -19.09 -24.16
N PHE A 93 5.50 -18.61 -24.93
CA PHE A 93 4.63 -17.54 -24.47
C PHE A 93 3.76 -17.98 -23.28
N GLY A 94 3.43 -17.04 -22.39
CA GLY A 94 2.62 -17.29 -21.20
C GLY A 94 3.39 -17.92 -20.03
N THR A 95 4.65 -18.33 -20.22
CA THR A 95 5.54 -18.81 -19.16
C THR A 95 6.27 -17.66 -18.48
N THR A 96 6.43 -17.76 -17.16
CA THR A 96 7.23 -16.81 -16.37
C THR A 96 8.70 -17.25 -16.38
N TYR A 97 9.59 -16.32 -16.73
CA TYR A 97 11.03 -16.52 -16.75
C TYR A 97 11.73 -15.54 -15.80
N LEU A 98 12.72 -16.03 -15.06
CA LEU A 98 13.72 -15.20 -14.40
C LEU A 98 14.78 -14.80 -15.41
N ILE A 99 14.96 -13.51 -15.60
CA ILE A 99 16.01 -12.93 -16.44
C ILE A 99 17.12 -12.40 -15.55
N VAL A 100 18.37 -12.69 -15.91
CA VAL A 100 19.55 -12.08 -15.31
C VAL A 100 20.46 -11.58 -16.43
N ILE A 101 20.79 -10.30 -16.39
CA ILE A 101 21.70 -9.65 -17.31
C ILE A 101 22.96 -9.28 -16.54
N LYS A 102 24.11 -9.69 -17.05
CA LYS A 102 25.43 -9.34 -16.52
C LYS A 102 26.17 -8.45 -17.52
N TYR A 103 26.67 -7.32 -17.07
CA TYR A 103 27.55 -6.45 -17.84
C TYR A 103 28.90 -6.35 -17.14
N VAL A 104 29.99 -6.56 -17.88
CA VAL A 104 31.37 -6.58 -17.38
C VAL A 104 32.15 -5.46 -18.07
N TYR A 105 32.65 -4.52 -17.28
CA TYR A 105 33.50 -3.45 -17.75
C TYR A 105 34.94 -3.92 -17.86
N ALA A 106 35.55 -3.76 -19.02
CA ALA A 106 36.94 -4.12 -19.27
C ALA A 106 37.78 -2.87 -19.53
N SER A 107 39.07 -2.93 -19.21
CA SER A 107 40.02 -1.87 -19.58
C SER A 107 40.31 -1.94 -21.08
N GLY A 108 40.12 -0.85 -21.81
CA GLY A 108 40.39 -0.79 -23.24
C GLY A 108 39.22 -0.16 -24.00
N SER A 109 39.09 -0.50 -25.28
CA SER A 109 37.98 -0.04 -26.11
C SER A 109 37.35 -1.18 -26.88
N ASN A 110 36.03 -1.11 -26.98
CA ASN A 110 35.13 -2.08 -27.58
C ASN A 110 35.23 -3.50 -27.01
N ASN A 111 35.53 -3.63 -25.72
CA ASN A 111 35.82 -4.91 -25.07
C ASN A 111 34.96 -5.21 -23.84
N ASP A 112 34.01 -4.34 -23.49
CA ASP A 112 33.00 -4.65 -22.49
C ASP A 112 32.14 -5.82 -22.95
N LYS A 113 31.75 -6.67 -21.99
CA LYS A 113 31.01 -7.90 -22.25
C LYS A 113 29.65 -7.88 -21.59
N MET A 114 28.65 -8.42 -22.28
CA MET A 114 27.28 -8.53 -21.79
C MET A 114 26.77 -9.96 -21.95
N TYR A 115 26.06 -10.48 -20.96
CA TYR A 115 25.53 -11.84 -20.94
C TYR A 115 24.09 -11.83 -20.47
N LEU A 116 23.23 -12.56 -21.18
CA LEU A 116 21.84 -12.80 -20.84
C LEU A 116 21.70 -14.23 -20.34
N PHE A 117 21.15 -14.40 -19.15
CA PHE A 117 20.78 -15.69 -18.59
C PHE A 117 19.25 -15.76 -18.42
N VAL A 118 18.70 -16.92 -18.73
CA VAL A 118 17.26 -17.21 -18.58
C VAL A 118 17.12 -18.42 -17.67
N ASN A 119 16.40 -18.25 -16.56
CA ASN A 119 16.30 -19.22 -15.47
C ASN A 119 17.67 -19.81 -15.05
N PRO A 120 18.69 -18.98 -14.76
CA PRO A 120 19.95 -19.52 -14.28
C PRO A 120 19.76 -20.25 -12.94
N VAL A 121 20.61 -21.25 -12.69
CA VAL A 121 20.71 -21.86 -11.36
C VAL A 121 21.12 -20.77 -10.36
N ILE A 122 20.31 -20.59 -9.31
CA ILE A 122 20.58 -19.62 -8.25
C ILE A 122 21.37 -20.32 -7.15
N SER A 123 22.64 -19.96 -7.03
CA SER A 123 23.55 -20.46 -6.01
C SER A 123 24.32 -19.31 -5.38
N SER A 124 25.25 -19.63 -4.48
CA SER A 124 26.20 -18.68 -3.91
C SER A 124 27.23 -18.15 -4.94
N SER A 125 27.27 -18.72 -6.14
CA SER A 125 28.15 -18.29 -7.22
C SER A 125 27.39 -17.69 -8.40
N ALA A 126 28.01 -16.73 -9.09
CA ALA A 126 27.42 -16.12 -10.28
C ALA A 126 27.23 -17.16 -11.40
N PRO A 127 26.21 -17.02 -12.27
CA PRO A 127 26.01 -17.92 -13.40
C PRO A 127 27.25 -17.99 -14.31
N LEU A 128 27.61 -19.20 -14.72
CA LEU A 128 28.73 -19.44 -15.65
C LEU A 128 28.41 -18.80 -17.00
N VAL A 129 29.33 -17.98 -17.54
CA VAL A 129 29.10 -17.28 -18.82
C VAL A 129 28.82 -18.22 -20.00
N THR A 130 29.21 -19.49 -19.91
CA THR A 130 28.92 -20.54 -20.88
C THR A 130 27.46 -20.98 -20.92
N SER A 131 26.68 -20.70 -19.86
CA SER A 131 25.24 -20.95 -19.84
C SER A 131 24.41 -19.75 -20.29
N ALA A 132 25.04 -18.68 -20.77
CA ALA A 132 24.34 -17.51 -21.27
C ALA A 132 23.51 -17.86 -22.52
N ALA A 133 22.24 -17.49 -22.51
CA ALA A 133 21.33 -17.63 -23.64
C ALA A 133 21.75 -16.73 -24.81
N ALA A 134 22.32 -15.55 -24.52
CA ALA A 134 22.93 -14.65 -25.48
C ALA A 134 24.16 -13.96 -24.86
N SER A 135 25.15 -13.61 -25.69
CA SER A 135 26.32 -12.87 -25.24
C SER A 135 26.82 -11.87 -26.28
N ILE A 136 27.39 -10.77 -25.80
CA ILE A 136 28.08 -9.75 -26.58
C ILE A 136 29.47 -9.61 -25.99
N THR A 137 30.51 -9.84 -26.77
CA THR A 137 31.90 -9.83 -26.30
C THR A 137 32.73 -8.68 -26.88
N THR A 138 32.18 -7.97 -27.88
CA THR A 138 32.81 -6.86 -28.59
C THR A 138 31.77 -5.78 -28.93
N GLY A 139 32.23 -4.62 -29.41
CA GLY A 139 31.37 -3.50 -29.84
C GLY A 139 31.44 -2.32 -28.87
N THR A 140 30.78 -1.20 -29.18
CA THR A 140 30.92 0.06 -28.44
C THR A 140 30.72 -0.08 -26.94
N ASP A 141 31.72 0.34 -26.17
CA ASP A 141 31.71 0.33 -24.72
C ASP A 141 30.85 1.46 -24.16
N LEU A 142 30.40 1.25 -22.92
CA LEU A 142 29.53 2.20 -22.26
C LEU A 142 30.36 3.34 -21.65
N ALA A 143 30.31 4.52 -22.29
CA ALA A 143 31.05 5.70 -21.84
C ALA A 143 30.39 6.49 -20.68
N ASN A 144 29.23 6.06 -20.18
CA ASN A 144 28.32 6.89 -19.40
C ASN A 144 27.93 6.28 -18.05
N THR A 145 27.65 7.14 -17.07
CA THR A 145 27.08 6.77 -15.77
C THR A 145 25.66 6.20 -15.90
N LEU A 146 25.33 5.12 -15.20
CA LEU A 146 23.96 4.59 -15.18
C LEU A 146 23.22 5.06 -13.92
N ASN A 147 22.02 5.62 -14.09
CA ASN A 147 21.25 6.22 -13.01
C ASN A 147 19.72 5.99 -13.10
N THR A 148 19.23 5.31 -14.14
CA THR A 148 17.79 5.14 -14.38
C THR A 148 17.49 3.73 -14.90
N VAL A 149 16.36 3.15 -14.46
CA VAL A 149 15.73 2.00 -15.14
C VAL A 149 14.61 2.55 -16.02
N MET A 150 14.71 2.33 -17.33
CA MET A 150 13.74 2.80 -18.30
C MET A 150 12.93 1.64 -18.86
N PHE A 151 11.61 1.81 -18.85
CA PHE A 151 10.67 0.97 -19.57
C PHE A 151 10.29 1.64 -20.87
N THR A 152 10.31 0.89 -21.97
CA THR A 152 9.88 1.41 -23.26
C THR A 152 8.85 0.48 -23.86
N GLN A 153 7.72 1.05 -24.27
CA GLN A 153 6.74 0.40 -25.12
C GLN A 153 6.55 1.29 -26.35
N ASN A 154 6.59 0.72 -27.55
CA ASN A 154 6.36 1.48 -28.78
C ASN A 154 5.41 0.78 -29.76
N SER A 155 4.93 -0.41 -29.42
CA SER A 155 3.91 -1.11 -30.19
C SER A 155 2.94 -1.77 -29.23
N ALA A 156 1.64 -1.61 -29.48
CA ALA A 156 0.56 -2.25 -28.73
C ALA A 156 0.58 -3.80 -28.83
N ALA A 157 1.49 -4.37 -29.64
CA ALA A 157 1.56 -5.80 -29.92
C ALA A 157 2.41 -6.62 -28.94
N SER A 158 3.22 -5.99 -28.08
CA SER A 158 4.03 -6.71 -27.09
C SER A 158 3.40 -6.59 -25.70
N ALA A 159 2.81 -7.68 -25.23
CA ALA A 159 2.18 -7.77 -23.91
C ALA A 159 3.11 -8.53 -22.96
N ALA A 160 3.87 -7.80 -22.13
CA ALA A 160 4.75 -8.39 -21.14
C ALA A 160 4.49 -7.77 -19.75
N SER A 161 4.37 -8.61 -18.73
CA SER A 161 4.40 -8.20 -17.33
C SER A 161 5.82 -8.41 -16.77
N ILE A 162 6.38 -7.37 -16.16
CA ILE A 162 7.71 -7.39 -15.54
C ILE A 162 7.55 -7.09 -14.05
N ASP A 163 8.23 -7.87 -13.19
CA ASP A 163 8.22 -7.69 -11.74
C ASP A 163 9.60 -8.02 -11.13
N ALA A 164 9.77 -7.75 -9.83
CA ALA A 164 10.94 -8.08 -9.03
C ALA A 164 12.27 -7.56 -9.61
N ILE A 165 12.25 -6.37 -10.21
CA ILE A 165 13.44 -5.76 -10.80
C ILE A 165 14.44 -5.43 -9.70
N LYS A 166 15.66 -5.94 -9.86
CA LYS A 166 16.78 -5.69 -8.97
C LYS A 166 18.00 -5.32 -9.80
N VAL A 167 18.68 -4.25 -9.39
CA VAL A 167 19.97 -3.85 -9.96
C VAL A 167 21.00 -3.91 -8.84
N ALA A 168 22.10 -4.59 -9.12
CA ALA A 168 23.24 -4.72 -8.22
C ALA A 168 24.51 -4.36 -8.99
N TYR A 169 25.42 -3.64 -8.35
CA TYR A 169 26.76 -3.42 -8.86
C TYR A 169 27.77 -4.09 -7.94
N ALA A 170 28.86 -4.59 -8.53
CA ALA A 170 30.02 -5.12 -7.82
C ALA A 170 31.27 -4.45 -8.39
N LYS A 171 32.09 -3.86 -7.51
CA LYS A 171 33.42 -3.36 -7.86
C LYS A 171 34.38 -4.54 -7.77
N THR A 172 35.08 -4.88 -8.84
CA THR A 172 36.13 -5.91 -8.76
C THR A 172 37.42 -5.25 -8.27
N ALA A 173 38.04 -5.79 -7.23
CA ALA A 173 39.43 -5.51 -6.92
C ALA A 173 40.31 -5.90 -8.13
N SER A 174 41.48 -5.27 -8.27
CA SER A 174 42.39 -5.38 -9.42
C SER A 174 43.04 -6.76 -9.65
N SER A 175 42.50 -7.86 -9.11
CA SER A 175 43.06 -9.21 -9.27
C SER A 175 41.98 -10.27 -9.48
N SER A 176 42.32 -11.26 -10.29
CA SER A 176 41.46 -12.25 -10.97
C SER A 176 40.79 -13.32 -10.08
N THR A 177 40.43 -12.98 -8.85
CA THR A 177 39.77 -13.89 -7.91
C THR A 177 38.56 -13.20 -7.29
N PHE A 178 37.37 -13.70 -7.60
CA PHE A 178 36.10 -13.24 -7.05
C PHE A 178 36.08 -13.49 -5.53
N ALA A 179 36.33 -12.46 -4.72
CA ALA A 179 36.05 -12.54 -3.29
C ALA A 179 34.53 -12.40 -3.09
N ALA A 180 33.92 -13.34 -2.38
CA ALA A 180 32.48 -13.48 -2.19
C ALA A 180 31.80 -12.32 -1.41
N ASN A 181 32.50 -11.21 -1.17
CA ASN A 181 32.14 -10.22 -0.14
C ASN A 181 32.20 -8.76 -0.63
N ASP A 182 32.49 -8.48 -1.90
CA ASP A 182 32.43 -7.10 -2.41
C ASP A 182 30.97 -6.69 -2.58
N ALA A 183 30.50 -5.88 -1.62
CA ALA A 183 29.09 -5.63 -1.33
C ALA A 183 28.27 -5.26 -2.58
N ALA A 184 27.39 -6.19 -2.99
CA ALA A 184 26.28 -5.89 -3.87
C ALA A 184 25.33 -4.92 -3.13
N ALA A 185 25.41 -3.63 -3.45
CA ALA A 185 24.40 -2.69 -2.98
C ALA A 185 23.15 -2.84 -3.85
N TRP A 186 22.03 -3.21 -3.23
CA TRP A 186 20.73 -3.24 -3.89
C TRP A 186 20.28 -1.83 -4.16
N MET A 187 20.02 -1.51 -5.42
CA MET A 187 19.48 -0.22 -5.80
C MET A 187 17.95 -0.26 -5.67
N ALA A 188 17.39 0.54 -4.77
CA ALA A 188 15.95 0.70 -4.64
C ALA A 188 15.42 1.69 -5.69
N LEU A 189 14.42 1.26 -6.46
CA LEU A 189 13.83 1.98 -7.59
C LEU A 189 12.73 2.95 -7.12
N ALA A 190 12.74 4.17 -7.63
CA ALA A 190 11.81 5.26 -7.33
C ALA A 190 11.39 6.01 -8.61
N PRO A 191 10.16 6.53 -8.75
CA PRO A 191 9.81 7.39 -9.90
C PRO A 191 10.67 8.67 -9.95
N TYR A 192 11.11 9.06 -11.15
CA TYR A 192 11.92 10.27 -11.39
C TYR A 192 11.07 11.54 -11.18
N ASN A 193 11.48 12.45 -10.29
CA ASN A 193 10.72 13.65 -9.90
C ASN A 193 9.29 13.39 -9.37
N GLY A 194 8.92 12.14 -9.14
CA GLY A 194 7.77 11.83 -8.32
C GLY A 194 8.18 12.01 -6.87
N SER A 195 7.41 12.79 -6.12
CA SER A 195 7.37 12.55 -4.69
C SER A 195 7.09 11.06 -4.49
N LEU A 196 7.97 10.38 -3.77
CA LEU A 196 7.69 9.01 -3.37
C LEU A 196 6.44 9.09 -2.49
N PRO A 197 5.42 8.22 -2.70
CA PRO A 197 4.34 8.11 -1.74
C PRO A 197 4.98 8.00 -0.36
N VAL A 198 4.70 8.97 0.51
CA VAL A 198 5.32 8.97 1.82
C VAL A 198 4.98 7.65 2.50
N THR A 199 6.01 6.95 2.97
CA THR A 199 5.78 5.73 3.71
C THR A 199 5.36 6.13 5.11
N PHE A 200 4.11 5.82 5.46
CA PHE A 200 3.63 5.95 6.82
C PHE A 200 4.24 4.85 7.69
N GLY A 201 4.69 5.23 8.87
CA GLY A 201 5.02 4.30 9.94
C GLY A 201 3.77 3.95 10.73
N THR A 202 3.84 4.14 12.05
CA THR A 202 2.70 3.88 12.93
C THR A 202 1.68 4.99 12.79
N VAL A 203 0.39 4.63 12.69
CA VAL A 203 -0.73 5.54 12.87
C VAL A 203 -1.56 5.01 14.02
N ASN A 204 -1.91 5.87 14.97
CA ASN A 204 -2.73 5.53 16.12
C ASN A 204 -3.80 6.59 16.34
N ALA A 205 -4.99 6.17 16.75
CA ALA A 205 -6.05 7.06 17.17
C ALA A 205 -6.54 6.64 18.56
N THR A 206 -6.38 7.51 19.55
CA THR A 206 -6.65 7.24 20.96
C THR A 206 -7.71 8.21 21.48
N ALA A 207 -8.81 7.70 22.02
CA ALA A 207 -9.82 8.54 22.66
C ALA A 207 -9.28 9.19 23.94
N LYS A 208 -9.54 10.49 24.10
CA LYS A 208 -9.20 11.32 25.26
C LYS A 208 -10.45 12.11 25.67
N GLY A 209 -11.29 11.51 26.51
CA GLY A 209 -12.60 12.08 26.84
C GLY A 209 -13.52 12.11 25.61
N LYS A 210 -13.96 13.30 25.18
CA LYS A 210 -14.78 13.48 23.96
C LYS A 210 -13.94 13.78 22.70
N ALA A 211 -12.63 13.91 22.84
CA ALA A 211 -11.72 14.16 21.72
C ALA A 211 -10.99 12.87 21.32
N VAL A 212 -10.43 12.84 20.12
CA VAL A 212 -9.53 11.79 19.67
C VAL A 212 -8.17 12.39 19.38
N GLN A 213 -7.13 11.84 19.99
CA GLN A 213 -5.74 12.14 19.66
C GLN A 213 -5.28 11.20 18.56
N ILE A 214 -4.73 11.75 17.48
CA ILE A 214 -4.21 11.04 16.32
C ILE A 214 -2.71 11.29 16.28
N ASP A 215 -1.93 10.23 16.45
CA ASP A 215 -0.48 10.26 16.40
C ASP A 215 -0.02 9.44 15.20
N TRP A 216 0.89 10.00 14.40
CA TRP A 216 1.49 9.24 13.31
C TRP A 216 2.97 9.53 13.14
N THR A 217 3.66 8.56 12.54
CA THR A 217 5.00 8.75 12.00
C THR A 217 5.00 8.61 10.49
N SER A 218 5.83 9.41 9.84
CA SER A 218 6.27 9.20 8.46
C SER A 218 7.74 8.82 8.48
N TYR A 219 8.14 8.02 7.49
CA TYR A 219 9.55 7.89 7.16
C TYR A 219 10.00 9.07 6.28
N THR A 220 11.18 8.97 5.67
CA THR A 220 11.79 10.01 4.83
C THR A 220 10.78 10.79 4.01
N GLU A 221 10.67 12.08 4.31
CA GLU A 221 9.77 13.02 3.63
C GLU A 221 10.55 13.79 2.58
N ILE A 222 10.13 13.69 1.32
CA ILE A 222 10.74 14.42 0.20
C ILE A 222 9.62 15.06 -0.59
N ASN A 223 9.61 16.40 -0.66
CA ASN A 223 8.61 17.19 -1.39
C ASN A 223 7.16 16.95 -0.93
N VAL A 224 6.95 16.65 0.35
CA VAL A 224 5.61 16.57 0.93
C VAL A 224 5.15 17.97 1.28
N LYS A 225 4.01 18.43 0.75
CA LYS A 225 3.48 19.76 1.06
C LYS A 225 2.85 19.78 2.45
N GLN A 226 1.91 18.87 2.70
CA GLN A 226 1.15 18.81 3.95
C GLN A 226 0.54 17.42 4.15
N TYR A 227 0.10 17.17 5.38
CA TYR A 227 -0.78 16.08 5.74
C TYR A 227 -2.18 16.61 6.03
N GLU A 228 -3.20 15.92 5.55
CA GLU A 228 -4.59 16.12 5.90
C GLU A 228 -5.02 14.94 6.79
N VAL A 229 -5.43 15.24 8.03
CA VAL A 229 -6.05 14.25 8.90
C VAL A 229 -7.51 14.16 8.49
N GLU A 230 -7.94 13.00 8.02
CA GLU A 230 -9.33 12.79 7.60
C GLU A 230 -10.05 11.85 8.55
N ARG A 231 -11.31 12.19 8.87
CA ARG A 231 -12.22 11.42 9.73
C ARG A 231 -13.39 10.85 8.94
N SER A 232 -13.85 9.67 9.31
CA SER A 232 -15.07 9.04 8.81
C SER A 232 -15.85 8.39 9.96
N GLU A 233 -17.18 8.38 9.87
CA GLU A 233 -18.06 7.65 10.81
C GLU A 233 -18.42 6.25 10.29
N ASP A 234 -18.26 5.99 8.99
CA ASP A 234 -18.64 4.75 8.31
C ASP A 234 -17.46 3.99 7.65
N ALA A 235 -16.24 4.53 7.80
CA ALA A 235 -15.01 4.08 7.14
C ALA A 235 -15.02 4.15 5.60
N GLN A 236 -15.99 4.85 5.00
CA GLN A 236 -16.14 5.00 3.55
C GLN A 236 -16.03 6.47 3.12
N HIS A 237 -16.76 7.35 3.81
CA HIS A 237 -16.80 8.78 3.53
C HIS A 237 -15.92 9.52 4.52
N PHE A 238 -14.81 10.06 4.02
CA PHE A 238 -13.80 10.76 4.82
C PHE A 238 -13.86 12.27 4.58
N THR A 239 -13.79 13.04 5.67
CA THR A 239 -13.74 14.50 5.67
C THR A 239 -12.51 14.99 6.41
N SER A 240 -11.80 15.99 5.87
CA SER A 240 -10.64 16.58 6.53
C SER A 240 -11.05 17.29 7.83
N VAL A 241 -10.32 17.00 8.92
CA VAL A 241 -10.50 17.61 10.25
C VAL A 241 -9.31 18.46 10.68
N ALA A 242 -8.15 18.28 10.07
CA ALA A 242 -6.97 19.10 10.31
C ALA A 242 -5.98 19.02 9.14
N ASN A 243 -5.19 20.10 8.96
CA ASN A 243 -4.05 20.13 8.06
C ASN A 243 -2.77 20.39 8.85
N VAL A 244 -1.70 19.67 8.56
CA VAL A 244 -0.40 19.78 9.22
C VAL A 244 0.69 19.89 8.16
N SER A 245 1.48 20.96 8.19
CA SER A 245 2.63 21.10 7.29
C SER A 245 3.64 19.98 7.53
N ALA A 246 4.15 19.39 6.45
CA ALA A 246 5.20 18.38 6.56
C ALA A 246 6.55 19.02 6.93
N LYS A 247 7.39 18.27 7.64
CA LYS A 247 8.73 18.70 8.06
C LYS A 247 9.72 18.63 6.90
N ASN A 248 9.47 17.81 5.88
CA ASN A 248 10.37 17.57 4.75
C ASN A 248 11.78 17.19 5.18
N ALA A 249 11.88 16.25 6.13
CA ALA A 249 13.14 15.78 6.67
C ALA A 249 13.36 14.29 6.39
N THR A 250 14.63 13.91 6.22
CA THR A 250 15.05 12.52 6.14
C THR A 250 14.94 11.83 7.49
N GLY A 251 14.54 10.55 7.53
CA GLY A 251 14.37 9.79 8.77
C GLY A 251 12.94 9.76 9.28
N VAL A 252 12.75 9.37 10.55
CA VAL A 252 11.42 9.23 11.16
C VAL A 252 10.93 10.59 11.66
N ASN A 253 9.78 11.03 11.17
CA ASN A 253 9.13 12.27 11.60
C ASN A 253 7.83 11.93 12.35
N ALA A 254 7.68 12.43 13.56
CA ALA A 254 6.47 12.24 14.38
C ALA A 254 5.58 13.48 14.38
N TYR A 255 4.27 13.24 14.34
CA TYR A 255 3.21 14.24 14.34
C TYR A 255 2.08 13.85 15.29
N SER A 256 1.32 14.84 15.76
CA SER A 256 0.18 14.65 16.64
C SER A 256 -0.87 15.73 16.38
N VAL A 257 -2.14 15.32 16.32
CA VAL A 257 -3.31 16.20 16.18
C VAL A 257 -4.41 15.71 17.09
N THR A 258 -5.16 16.63 17.69
CA THR A 258 -6.35 16.30 18.48
C THR A 258 -7.61 16.76 17.74
N ASP A 259 -8.47 15.82 17.35
CA ASP A 259 -9.82 16.12 16.88
C ASP A 259 -10.78 16.29 18.08
N VAL A 260 -11.10 17.54 18.40
CA VAL A 260 -12.09 17.91 19.44
C VAL A 260 -13.53 17.93 18.92
N THR A 261 -13.71 17.74 17.61
CA THR A 261 -15.01 17.78 16.94
C THR A 261 -15.58 16.39 16.69
N ALA A 262 -14.85 15.32 17.03
CA ALA A 262 -15.27 13.94 16.87
C ALA A 262 -16.68 13.71 17.45
N ARG A 263 -17.53 13.03 16.67
CA ARG A 263 -18.93 12.74 17.01
C ARG A 263 -19.15 11.23 16.95
N GLY A 264 -20.16 10.76 17.69
CA GLY A 264 -20.50 9.34 17.75
C GLY A 264 -19.47 8.47 18.50
N SER A 265 -19.85 7.23 18.77
CA SER A 265 -19.05 6.28 19.56
C SER A 265 -17.88 5.68 18.79
N VAL A 266 -17.94 5.65 17.46
CA VAL A 266 -16.93 5.06 16.60
C VAL A 266 -16.51 6.07 15.55
N ASN A 267 -15.21 6.33 15.48
CA ASN A 267 -14.61 7.23 14.50
C ASN A 267 -13.44 6.50 13.82
N PHE A 268 -13.31 6.66 12.52
CA PHE A 268 -12.22 6.16 11.71
C PHE A 268 -11.36 7.32 11.23
N TYR A 269 -10.05 7.14 11.26
CA TYR A 269 -9.09 8.16 10.84
C TYR A 269 -8.11 7.58 9.84
N ARG A 270 -7.71 8.41 8.87
CA ARG A 270 -6.57 8.15 8.01
C ARG A 270 -5.79 9.45 7.80
N ILE A 271 -4.51 9.32 7.49
CA ILE A 271 -3.67 10.43 7.10
C ILE A 271 -3.56 10.42 5.60
N LYS A 272 -3.85 11.56 4.98
CA LYS A 272 -3.62 11.81 3.55
C LYS A 272 -2.40 12.70 3.42
N SER A 273 -1.36 12.24 2.75
CA SER A 273 -0.29 13.14 2.33
C SER A 273 -0.71 13.86 1.07
N VAL A 274 -0.27 15.11 0.94
CA VAL A 274 -0.35 15.89 -0.29
C VAL A 274 1.04 16.37 -0.59
N ASP A 275 1.54 15.99 -1.75
CA ASP A 275 2.88 16.35 -2.20
C ASP A 275 2.88 17.72 -2.90
N MET A 276 4.05 18.33 -3.09
CA MET A 276 4.18 19.63 -3.76
C MET A 276 3.67 19.61 -5.21
N ASP A 277 3.68 18.44 -5.85
CA ASP A 277 3.14 18.20 -7.20
C ASP A 277 1.65 17.81 -7.19
N GLY A 278 1.01 17.79 -6.01
CA GLY A 278 -0.41 17.48 -5.85
C GLY A 278 -0.74 15.97 -5.77
N LYS A 279 0.26 15.08 -5.81
CA LYS A 279 0.04 13.65 -5.58
C LYS A 279 -0.40 13.39 -4.14
N VAL A 280 -1.17 12.32 -3.98
CA VAL A 280 -1.72 11.94 -2.67
C VAL A 280 -1.41 10.49 -2.35
N ALA A 281 -1.08 10.24 -1.10
CA ALA A 281 -0.98 8.90 -0.54
C ALA A 281 -1.78 8.83 0.76
N TYR A 282 -2.24 7.63 1.11
CA TYR A 282 -3.04 7.41 2.31
C TYR A 282 -2.36 6.42 3.25
N SER A 283 -2.46 6.68 4.55
CA SER A 283 -2.11 5.71 5.56
C SER A 283 -3.12 4.57 5.65
N ALA A 284 -2.82 3.57 6.49
CA ALA A 284 -3.85 2.67 6.99
C ALA A 284 -4.95 3.45 7.73
N VAL A 285 -6.18 2.94 7.68
CA VAL A 285 -7.31 3.46 8.44
C VAL A 285 -7.24 2.90 9.86
N VAL A 286 -7.32 3.77 10.86
CA VAL A 286 -7.35 3.39 12.28
C VAL A 286 -8.67 3.78 12.92
N LYS A 287 -9.13 2.96 13.87
CA LYS A 287 -10.41 3.14 14.56
C LYS A 287 -10.15 3.65 15.97
N ALA A 288 -10.86 4.71 16.35
CA ALA A 288 -10.99 5.16 17.73
C ALA A 288 -12.43 4.95 18.20
N VAL A 289 -12.58 4.34 19.37
CA VAL A 289 -13.87 4.22 20.06
C VAL A 289 -13.87 5.24 21.18
N ILE A 290 -14.76 6.23 21.08
CA ILE A 290 -14.96 7.18 22.16
C ILE A 290 -16.02 6.60 23.09
N GLU A 291 -15.55 6.04 24.20
CA GLU A 291 -16.44 5.57 25.25
C GLU A 291 -17.27 6.74 25.79
N ASN A 292 -18.59 6.57 25.83
CA ASN A 292 -19.56 7.61 26.20
C ASN A 292 -19.70 8.80 25.23
N ALA A 293 -19.22 8.71 23.98
CA ALA A 293 -19.58 9.69 22.95
C ALA A 293 -21.02 9.46 22.47
N THR A 294 -21.95 10.11 23.17
CA THR A 294 -23.23 10.61 22.66
C THR A 294 -23.85 9.82 21.49
N ALA A 295 -24.11 8.53 21.66
CA ALA A 295 -25.41 8.07 21.23
C ALA A 295 -26.40 8.60 22.28
N ALA A 296 -27.52 9.20 21.85
CA ALA A 296 -28.55 9.62 22.78
C ALA A 296 -28.88 8.44 23.71
N ALA A 297 -29.15 8.74 24.99
CA ALA A 297 -29.63 7.73 25.92
C ALA A 297 -30.82 7.03 25.26
N ASP A 298 -30.71 5.72 25.10
CA ASP A 298 -31.71 4.93 24.39
C ASP A 298 -32.40 4.00 25.38
N LEU A 299 -33.71 3.92 25.22
CA LEU A 299 -34.61 3.11 26.02
C LEU A 299 -35.51 2.35 25.06
N THR A 300 -35.43 1.03 25.07
CA THR A 300 -36.31 0.16 24.32
C THR A 300 -37.04 -0.78 25.28
N VAL A 301 -38.29 -1.10 24.95
CA VAL A 301 -39.14 -1.99 25.74
C VAL A 301 -39.70 -3.06 24.81
N TYR A 302 -39.63 -4.32 25.22
CA TYR A 302 -40.20 -5.42 24.46
C TYR A 302 -40.64 -6.59 25.37
N PRO A 303 -41.64 -7.38 24.95
CA PRO A 303 -42.49 -7.14 23.79
C PRO A 303 -43.41 -5.92 23.99
N ASN A 304 -43.87 -5.32 22.89
CA ASN A 304 -44.93 -4.31 22.91
C ASN A 304 -45.81 -4.56 21.66
N PRO A 305 -47.07 -5.04 21.80
CA PRO A 305 -47.81 -5.23 23.05
C PRO A 305 -47.31 -6.35 23.98
N VAL A 306 -47.59 -6.23 25.28
CA VAL A 306 -47.24 -7.17 26.35
C VAL A 306 -48.42 -8.10 26.63
N LYS A 307 -48.28 -9.40 26.36
CA LYS A 307 -49.33 -10.42 26.58
C LYS A 307 -49.18 -11.20 27.90
N GLY A 308 -48.20 -10.86 28.73
CA GLY A 308 -47.88 -11.57 29.97
C GLY A 308 -47.47 -10.62 31.08
N SER A 309 -46.84 -11.13 32.13
CA SER A 309 -46.41 -10.34 33.29
C SER A 309 -44.98 -9.83 33.20
N GLN A 310 -44.30 -9.95 32.05
CA GLN A 310 -42.88 -9.63 31.91
C GLN A 310 -42.62 -8.66 30.77
N VAL A 311 -41.80 -7.65 31.04
CA VAL A 311 -41.32 -6.68 30.06
C VAL A 311 -39.81 -6.57 30.17
N ALA A 312 -39.10 -6.73 29.06
CA ALA A 312 -37.68 -6.43 29.00
C ALA A 312 -37.48 -4.93 28.75
N VAL A 313 -36.70 -4.30 29.62
CA VAL A 313 -36.26 -2.91 29.51
C VAL A 313 -34.80 -2.92 29.13
N GLN A 314 -34.51 -2.47 27.93
CA GLN A 314 -33.15 -2.30 27.44
C GLN A 314 -32.76 -0.82 27.51
N VAL A 315 -31.63 -0.57 28.15
CA VAL A 315 -31.02 0.76 28.23
C VAL A 315 -29.63 0.73 27.61
N ALA A 316 -29.32 1.79 26.88
CA ALA A 316 -28.01 1.99 26.28
C ALA A 316 -27.58 3.45 26.41
N ASN A 317 -26.27 3.67 26.40
CA ASN A 317 -25.68 5.01 26.34
C ASN A 317 -26.04 5.93 27.53
N LEU A 318 -26.37 5.35 28.68
CA LEU A 318 -26.47 6.04 29.97
C LEU A 318 -25.11 6.04 30.68
N ALA A 319 -24.85 7.05 31.52
CA ALA A 319 -23.72 7.01 32.44
C ALA A 319 -23.95 5.91 33.49
N SER A 320 -22.89 5.26 33.98
CA SER A 320 -23.04 4.31 35.09
C SER A 320 -23.61 5.02 36.33
N GLY A 321 -24.44 4.33 37.10
CA GLY A 321 -25.09 4.88 38.29
C GLY A 321 -26.44 4.27 38.58
N ASN A 322 -27.15 4.89 39.53
CA ASN A 322 -28.46 4.42 39.98
C ASN A 322 -29.58 5.10 39.22
N TYR A 323 -30.47 4.31 38.64
CA TYR A 323 -31.66 4.78 37.92
C TYR A 323 -32.91 4.17 38.53
N ALA A 324 -34.03 4.90 38.48
CA ALA A 324 -35.35 4.39 38.80
C ALA A 324 -36.06 3.95 37.51
N VAL A 325 -36.58 2.74 37.50
CA VAL A 325 -37.47 2.20 36.47
C VAL A 325 -38.88 2.24 37.02
N GLN A 326 -39.74 3.05 36.42
CA GLN A 326 -41.09 3.34 36.87
C GLN A 326 -42.11 3.01 35.77
N LEU A 327 -43.29 2.55 36.15
CA LEU A 327 -44.40 2.34 35.23
C LEU A 327 -45.60 3.17 35.69
N TYR A 328 -46.16 3.97 34.78
CA TYR A 328 -47.35 4.79 35.01
C TYR A 328 -48.49 4.33 34.13
N SER A 329 -49.72 4.28 34.68
CA SER A 329 -50.93 4.10 33.86
C SER A 329 -51.23 5.35 33.03
N ALA A 330 -52.15 5.25 32.07
CA ALA A 330 -52.62 6.39 31.28
C ALA A 330 -53.17 7.56 32.12
N ASN A 331 -53.64 7.28 33.35
CA ASN A 331 -54.14 8.30 34.30
C ASN A 331 -53.02 8.86 35.21
N GLY A 332 -51.76 8.51 34.98
CA GLY A 332 -50.61 8.97 35.78
C GLY A 332 -50.41 8.24 37.10
N GLN A 333 -51.18 7.18 37.40
CA GLN A 333 -50.97 6.38 38.59
C GLN A 333 -49.71 5.53 38.45
N GLN A 334 -48.79 5.62 39.41
CA GLN A 334 -47.61 4.74 39.45
C GLN A 334 -48.01 3.31 39.82
N VAL A 335 -47.71 2.37 38.94
CA VAL A 335 -48.01 0.93 39.10
C VAL A 335 -46.78 0.15 39.50
N TYR A 336 -45.59 0.57 39.09
CA TYR A 336 -44.33 -0.09 39.44
C TYR A 336 -43.22 0.94 39.65
N ASN A 337 -42.28 0.65 40.55
CA ASN A 337 -41.08 1.45 40.79
C ASN A 337 -39.96 0.56 41.36
N GLN A 338 -38.81 0.55 40.70
CA GLN A 338 -37.64 -0.17 41.18
C GLN A 338 -36.35 0.56 40.82
N SER A 339 -35.40 0.60 41.75
CA SER A 339 -34.04 1.09 41.48
C SER A 339 -33.21 0.03 40.75
N MET A 340 -32.41 0.45 39.79
CA MET A 340 -31.42 -0.36 39.09
C MET A 340 -30.04 0.28 39.18
N VAL A 341 -29.02 -0.53 39.45
CA VAL A 341 -27.62 -0.12 39.32
C VAL A 341 -27.19 -0.43 37.89
N TYR A 342 -26.82 0.60 37.14
CA TYR A 342 -26.38 0.47 35.76
C TYR A 342 -24.88 0.62 35.67
N SER A 343 -24.19 -0.39 35.14
CA SER A 343 -22.72 -0.41 35.05
C SER A 343 -22.17 0.26 33.79
N GLY A 344 -23.02 0.76 32.87
CA GLY A 344 -22.61 1.27 31.56
C GLY A 344 -22.87 0.26 30.41
N GLY A 345 -22.70 0.71 29.16
CA GLY A 345 -22.78 -0.16 27.97
C GLY A 345 -24.18 -0.35 27.38
N ARG A 346 -24.57 -1.61 27.12
CA ARG A 346 -25.95 -2.04 26.82
C ARG A 346 -26.37 -3.02 27.92
N SER A 347 -27.45 -2.73 28.63
CA SER A 347 -28.00 -3.63 29.65
C SER A 347 -29.47 -3.90 29.38
N SER A 348 -29.90 -5.12 29.71
CA SER A 348 -31.28 -5.56 29.65
C SER A 348 -31.72 -5.99 31.03
N GLN A 349 -32.81 -5.41 31.53
CA GLN A 349 -33.43 -5.79 32.80
C GLN A 349 -34.85 -6.28 32.56
N SER A 350 -35.20 -7.41 33.18
CA SER A 350 -36.59 -7.89 33.19
C SER A 350 -37.37 -7.19 34.29
N VAL A 351 -38.50 -6.58 33.92
CA VAL A 351 -39.48 -5.98 34.80
C VAL A 351 -40.66 -6.93 34.92
N GLN A 352 -40.96 -7.37 36.14
CA GLN A 352 -42.16 -8.13 36.45
C GLN A 352 -43.30 -7.16 36.79
N LEU A 353 -44.36 -7.20 35.99
CA LEU A 353 -45.56 -6.43 36.23
C LEU A 353 -46.26 -6.94 37.50
N PRO A 354 -46.73 -6.05 38.40
CA PRO A 354 -47.49 -6.46 39.58
C PRO A 354 -48.76 -7.24 39.21
N ALA A 355 -49.12 -8.21 40.04
CA ALA A 355 -50.36 -8.96 39.89
C ALA A 355 -51.58 -8.02 39.86
N GLY A 356 -52.46 -8.20 38.88
CA GLY A 356 -53.65 -7.36 38.70
C GLY A 356 -53.44 -6.10 37.87
N THR A 357 -52.28 -5.94 37.22
CA THR A 357 -52.09 -4.92 36.16
C THR A 357 -53.12 -5.17 35.05
N LYS A 358 -53.97 -4.18 34.77
CA LYS A 358 -55.06 -4.30 33.78
C LYS A 358 -54.53 -4.03 32.36
N ALA A 359 -55.24 -4.54 31.36
CA ALA A 359 -55.00 -4.18 29.97
C ALA A 359 -55.16 -2.66 29.77
N GLY A 360 -54.30 -2.06 28.96
CA GLY A 360 -54.30 -0.63 28.69
C GLY A 360 -52.96 -0.06 28.23
N VAL A 361 -52.91 1.26 28.06
CA VAL A 361 -51.69 2.00 27.71
C VAL A 361 -50.97 2.42 28.97
N TYR A 362 -49.66 2.15 29.00
CA TYR A 362 -48.76 2.48 30.09
C TYR A 362 -47.53 3.24 29.58
N TYR A 363 -46.90 3.98 30.48
CA TYR A 363 -45.66 4.72 30.21
C TYR A 363 -44.57 4.23 31.15
N LEU A 364 -43.53 3.61 30.58
CA LEU A 364 -42.33 3.22 31.29
C LEU A 364 -41.34 4.37 31.28
N VAL A 365 -40.88 4.77 32.47
CA VAL A 365 -39.96 5.88 32.69
C VAL A 365 -38.68 5.35 33.30
N VAL A 366 -37.54 5.69 32.72
CA VAL A 366 -36.22 5.50 33.33
C VAL A 366 -35.67 6.86 33.68
N SER A 367 -35.36 7.09 34.96
CA SER A 367 -34.88 8.39 35.44
C SER A 367 -33.73 8.28 36.43
N GLY A 368 -32.78 9.21 36.37
CA GLY A 368 -31.58 9.22 37.20
C GLY A 368 -30.47 10.04 36.55
N ASN A 369 -29.53 10.56 37.35
CA ASN A 369 -28.38 11.34 36.87
C ASN A 369 -28.75 12.44 35.83
N ASN A 370 -29.81 13.21 36.12
CA ASN A 370 -30.38 14.26 35.25
C ASN A 370 -30.91 13.79 33.88
N VAL A 371 -31.05 12.47 33.67
CA VAL A 371 -31.69 11.89 32.49
C VAL A 371 -33.09 11.40 32.86
N LYS A 372 -34.06 11.65 31.99
CA LYS A 372 -35.41 11.07 32.05
C LYS A 372 -35.81 10.62 30.66
N MET A 373 -36.06 9.33 30.50
CA MET A 373 -36.53 8.72 29.27
C MET A 373 -37.90 8.11 29.48
N THR A 374 -38.72 8.09 28.43
CA THR A 374 -40.08 7.55 28.51
C THR A 374 -40.42 6.75 27.25
N ARG A 375 -41.04 5.59 27.43
CA ARG A 375 -41.59 4.77 26.34
C ARG A 375 -43.01 4.35 26.67
N SER A 376 -43.90 4.42 25.68
CA SER A 376 -45.22 3.83 25.79
C SER A 376 -45.15 2.33 25.55
N LEU A 377 -45.96 1.58 26.28
CA LEU A 377 -46.22 0.17 26.02
C LEU A 377 -47.70 -0.15 26.23
N VAL A 378 -48.19 -1.09 25.44
CA VAL A 378 -49.56 -1.60 25.52
C VAL A 378 -49.53 -2.92 26.26
N ILE A 379 -50.37 -3.07 27.29
CA ILE A 379 -50.59 -4.33 27.99
C ILE A 379 -51.94 -4.88 27.53
N GLU A 380 -51.97 -6.14 27.10
CA GLU A 380 -53.18 -6.84 26.61
C GLU A 380 -53.77 -7.81 27.64
#